data_AF-A0A8S0W917-F1
#
_entry.id   AF-A0A8S0W917-F1
#
_cell.length_a   1.000
_cell.length_b   1.000
_cell.length_c   1.000
_cell.angle_alpha   90.00
_cell.angle_beta   90.00
_cell.angle_gamma   90.00
#
_symmetry.space_group_name_H-M   'P 1'
#
loop_
_entity.id
_entity.type
_entity.pdbx_description
1 polymer ?
#
loop_
_entity_poly.entity_id
_entity_poly.type
_entity_poly.pdbx_seq_one_letter_code
_entity_poly.pdbx_strand_id
1 'polypeptide(L)'
;MPQEDLQLSNFLSLQFSYLRSLTIDACPIHKKEEAMSFWTRHPTLETIAIFTREKYTRWFVDPLPQVFLPNLRHFKAHFREVRALAQILPQLRSLAVCNSINAQVPYLLRSIVDGGLPKLKSLYIRQTASSSTRNVNIEGALWYEAQDGTFHDGREGSIKRQGQASKRDFLKEYVHSIVRGVPNIEELCFISLPSLTDLIGMSSDFSGLKNLKRMYIEVAAAYEDEVRDKILANASLVLAQQSGLASLESVTNFTPEFPFSVAKIQRDRDGYPDEVVMDRGGGMEIGNEDVAFLYADPDMRCCVE
;
A
#
# COMPACT_ATOMS: atom_id res chain seq x y z
N MET A 1 32.15 8.68 16.56
CA MET A 1 32.79 7.36 16.47
C MET A 1 32.49 6.83 15.07
N PRO A 2 33.48 6.40 14.28
CA PRO A 2 33.18 5.64 13.07
C PRO A 2 32.53 4.34 13.52
N GLN A 3 31.22 4.22 13.29
CA GLN A 3 30.55 2.94 13.43
C GLN A 3 31.27 1.99 12.48
N GLU A 4 31.78 0.87 12.97
CA GLU A 4 32.23 -0.21 12.09
C GLU A 4 31.00 -0.63 11.31
N ASP A 5 30.87 -0.05 10.10
CA ASP A 5 29.91 -0.48 9.11
C ASP A 5 30.21 -1.95 8.89
N LEU A 6 29.42 -2.82 9.53
CA LEU A 6 29.23 -4.19 9.12
C LEU A 6 28.94 -4.10 7.63
N GLN A 7 29.97 -4.33 6.81
CA GLN A 7 29.88 -3.99 5.40
C GLN A 7 28.75 -4.83 4.84
N LEU A 8 27.67 -4.17 4.42
CA LEU A 8 26.52 -4.80 3.79
C LEU A 8 26.98 -5.77 2.67
N SER A 9 28.08 -5.44 2.00
CA SER A 9 28.79 -6.30 1.05
C SER A 9 29.08 -7.72 1.57
N ASN A 10 29.52 -7.87 2.82
CA ASN A 10 29.75 -9.18 3.44
C ASN A 10 28.46 -9.98 3.53
N PHE A 11 27.38 -9.36 3.99
CA PHE A 11 26.06 -9.99 4.02
C PHE A 11 25.57 -10.37 2.61
N LEU A 12 25.70 -9.46 1.64
CA LEU A 12 25.29 -9.71 0.26
C LEU A 12 26.12 -10.81 -0.43
N SER A 13 27.31 -11.11 0.07
CA SER A 13 28.13 -12.23 -0.42
C SER A 13 27.68 -13.60 0.11
N LEU A 14 26.88 -13.64 1.17
CA LEU A 14 26.41 -14.90 1.75
C LEU A 14 25.43 -15.60 0.79
N GLN A 15 25.39 -16.92 0.90
CA GLN A 15 24.45 -17.77 0.18
C GLN A 15 23.61 -18.55 1.18
N PHE A 16 22.29 -18.47 1.03
CA PHE A 16 21.32 -19.12 1.88
C PHE A 16 20.43 -20.01 1.02
N SER A 17 20.63 -21.33 1.08
CA SER A 17 19.93 -22.29 0.19
C SER A 17 18.40 -22.30 0.33
N TYR A 18 17.87 -21.79 1.45
CA TYR A 18 16.45 -21.82 1.78
C TYR A 18 15.92 -20.46 2.25
N LEU A 19 16.54 -19.37 1.80
CA LEU A 19 16.08 -18.03 2.17
C LEU A 19 14.73 -17.75 1.51
N ARG A 20 13.67 -17.71 2.32
CA ARG A 20 12.28 -17.43 1.89
C ARG A 20 11.82 -16.02 2.19
N SER A 21 12.36 -15.39 3.23
CA SER A 21 11.98 -14.04 3.65
C SER A 21 13.21 -13.20 3.97
N LEU A 22 13.23 -11.96 3.52
CA LEU A 22 14.27 -10.99 3.86
C LEU A 22 13.66 -9.62 4.12
N THR A 23 13.98 -9.06 5.30
CA THR A 23 13.69 -7.68 5.64
C THR A 23 15.00 -6.90 5.73
N ILE A 24 15.06 -5.77 5.05
CA ILE A 24 16.16 -4.83 5.09
C ILE A 24 15.62 -3.52 5.64
N ASP A 25 16.16 -3.07 6.76
CA ASP A 25 15.78 -1.81 7.39
C ASP A 25 17.01 -0.94 7.65
N ALA A 26 16.87 0.36 7.41
CA ALA A 26 17.87 1.41 7.62
C ALA A 26 19.26 1.09 7.04
N CYS A 27 19.32 0.26 5.99
CA CYS A 27 20.57 -0.16 5.37
C CYS A 27 20.71 0.46 3.98
N PRO A 28 21.57 1.47 3.80
CA PRO A 28 21.84 2.03 2.47
C PRO A 28 22.67 1.04 1.65
N ILE A 29 22.42 1.02 0.34
CA ILE A 29 23.20 0.24 -0.60
C ILE A 29 24.00 1.16 -1.52
N HIS A 30 25.32 0.97 -1.54
CA HIS A 30 26.23 1.75 -2.38
C HIS A 30 26.55 1.07 -3.72
N LYS A 31 26.47 -0.27 -3.78
CA LYS A 31 26.81 -1.07 -4.96
C LYS A 31 25.62 -1.94 -5.38
N LYS A 32 24.89 -1.49 -6.39
CA LYS A 32 23.66 -2.15 -6.85
C LYS A 32 23.95 -3.53 -7.43
N GLU A 33 25.13 -3.70 -8.02
CA GLU A 33 25.60 -4.93 -8.63
C GLU A 33 25.72 -6.05 -7.60
N GLU A 34 26.13 -5.71 -6.36
CA GLU A 34 26.21 -6.67 -5.25
C GLU A 34 24.81 -7.14 -4.83
N ALA A 35 23.83 -6.22 -4.72
CA ALA A 35 22.44 -6.59 -4.48
C ALA A 35 21.85 -7.44 -5.61
N MET A 36 22.03 -7.04 -6.87
CA MET A 36 21.51 -7.82 -8.00
C MET A 36 22.10 -9.22 -8.04
N SER A 37 23.38 -9.37 -7.69
CA SER A 37 24.03 -10.66 -7.54
C SER A 37 23.44 -11.46 -6.38
N PHE A 38 23.16 -10.81 -5.25
CA PHE A 38 22.48 -11.43 -4.10
C PHE A 38 21.07 -11.92 -4.49
N TRP A 39 20.25 -11.09 -5.13
CA TRP A 39 18.90 -11.48 -5.56
C TRP A 39 18.90 -12.69 -6.51
N THR A 40 19.84 -12.71 -7.45
CA THR A 40 19.98 -13.80 -8.43
C THR A 40 20.39 -15.12 -7.76
N ARG A 41 21.17 -15.07 -6.68
CA ARG A 41 21.57 -16.27 -5.91
C ARG A 41 20.47 -16.84 -5.02
N HIS A 42 19.38 -16.10 -4.78
CA HIS A 42 18.32 -16.48 -3.84
C HIS A 42 16.94 -16.57 -4.52
N PRO A 43 16.75 -17.47 -5.51
CA PRO A 43 15.48 -17.62 -6.22
C PRO A 43 14.35 -18.16 -5.33
N THR A 44 14.65 -18.67 -4.13
CA THR A 44 13.68 -19.18 -3.14
C THR A 44 12.96 -18.08 -2.36
N LEU A 45 13.35 -16.80 -2.54
CA LEU A 45 12.71 -15.69 -1.85
C LEU A 45 11.22 -15.57 -2.25
N GLU A 46 10.37 -15.60 -1.24
CA GLU A 46 8.91 -15.43 -1.33
C GLU A 46 8.46 -14.07 -0.78
N THR A 47 9.20 -13.52 0.20
CA THR A 47 8.90 -12.25 0.86
C THR A 47 10.13 -11.35 0.87
N ILE A 48 9.96 -10.11 0.43
CA ILE A 48 10.99 -9.07 0.55
C ILE A 48 10.35 -7.80 1.12
N ALA A 49 10.96 -7.26 2.17
CA ALA A 49 10.61 -5.96 2.73
C ALA A 49 11.86 -5.05 2.76
N ILE A 50 11.75 -3.84 2.20
CA ILE A 50 12.85 -2.88 2.12
C ILE A 50 12.40 -1.52 2.67
N PHE A 51 12.99 -1.13 3.78
CA PHE A 51 12.79 0.14 4.46
C PHE A 51 14.09 0.93 4.42
N THR A 52 14.13 2.00 3.62
CA THR A 52 15.33 2.83 3.49
C THR A 52 15.00 4.27 3.81
N ARG A 53 15.70 4.88 4.77
CA ARG A 53 15.54 6.31 5.08
C ARG A 53 16.07 7.20 3.95
N GLU A 54 17.04 6.72 3.19
CA GLU A 54 17.69 7.51 2.15
C GLU A 54 16.85 7.63 0.88
N LYS A 55 16.66 8.87 0.41
CA LYS A 55 15.85 9.20 -0.78
C LYS A 55 16.49 8.80 -2.12
N TYR A 56 17.74 8.32 -2.12
CA TYR A 56 18.49 8.08 -3.37
C TYR A 56 19.03 6.66 -3.56
N THR A 57 18.94 5.78 -2.55
CA THR A 57 19.36 4.39 -2.69
C THR A 57 18.34 3.61 -3.52
N ARG A 58 18.80 2.72 -4.41
CA ARG A 58 17.94 1.77 -5.12
C ARG A 58 18.52 0.39 -5.01
N TRP A 59 17.70 -0.57 -4.60
CA TRP A 59 18.09 -1.97 -4.43
C TRP A 59 17.97 -2.78 -5.72
N PHE A 60 17.17 -2.27 -6.66
CA PHE A 60 16.95 -2.89 -7.96
C PHE A 60 17.43 -2.00 -9.10
N VAL A 61 17.86 -2.63 -10.19
CA VAL A 61 18.21 -2.00 -11.45
C VAL A 61 17.07 -2.14 -12.46
N ASP A 62 17.08 -1.31 -13.50
CA ASP A 62 16.15 -1.38 -14.63
C ASP A 62 17.00 -1.31 -15.91
N PRO A 63 16.94 -2.30 -16.82
CA PRO A 63 16.06 -3.47 -16.84
C PRO A 63 16.49 -4.60 -15.89
N LEU A 64 15.52 -5.42 -15.46
CA LEU A 64 15.77 -6.63 -14.67
C LEU A 64 16.12 -7.84 -15.56
N PRO A 65 16.77 -8.88 -15.00
CA PRO A 65 16.93 -10.16 -15.67
C PRO A 65 15.59 -10.81 -16.08
N GLN A 66 15.61 -11.65 -17.12
CA GLN A 66 14.41 -12.32 -17.64
C GLN A 66 13.74 -13.23 -16.60
N VAL A 67 14.53 -13.97 -15.82
CA VAL A 67 14.06 -14.78 -14.70
C VAL A 67 14.60 -14.14 -13.43
N PHE A 68 13.75 -13.40 -12.74
CA PHE A 68 14.13 -12.66 -11.54
C PHE A 68 13.12 -12.89 -10.42
N LEU A 69 13.57 -13.42 -9.29
CA LEU A 69 12.76 -13.71 -8.11
C LEU A 69 11.44 -14.45 -8.42
N PRO A 70 11.50 -15.63 -9.06
CA PRO A 70 10.31 -16.33 -9.58
C PRO A 70 9.31 -16.76 -8.49
N ASN A 71 9.74 -16.85 -7.23
CA ASN A 71 8.89 -17.24 -6.11
C ASN A 71 8.38 -16.05 -5.29
N LEU A 72 8.72 -14.81 -5.64
CA LEU A 72 8.30 -13.64 -4.88
C LEU A 72 6.78 -13.47 -4.93
N ARG A 73 6.16 -13.46 -3.75
CA ARG A 73 4.71 -13.34 -3.54
C ARG A 73 4.34 -12.11 -2.73
N HIS A 74 5.22 -11.65 -1.85
CA HIS A 74 4.96 -10.55 -0.94
C HIS A 74 6.08 -9.52 -1.04
N PHE A 75 5.73 -8.29 -1.40
CA PHE A 75 6.69 -7.22 -1.57
C PHE A 75 6.27 -5.97 -0.83
N LYS A 76 7.16 -5.44 0.01
CA LYS A 76 6.96 -4.18 0.74
C LYS A 76 8.16 -3.26 0.53
N ALA A 77 7.95 -2.10 -0.08
CA ALA A 77 9.03 -1.15 -0.29
C ALA A 77 8.52 0.26 -0.60
N HIS A 78 9.45 1.21 -0.72
CA HIS A 78 9.15 2.52 -1.27
C HIS A 78 8.70 2.44 -2.74
N PHE A 79 7.87 3.39 -3.18
CA PHE A 79 7.35 3.45 -4.56
C PHE A 79 8.42 3.23 -5.65
N ARG A 80 9.61 3.83 -5.50
CA ARG A 80 10.70 3.70 -6.47
C ARG A 80 11.21 2.26 -6.65
N GLU A 81 11.23 1.47 -5.59
CA GLU A 81 11.67 0.07 -5.64
C GLU A 81 10.58 -0.79 -6.27
N VAL A 82 9.32 -0.52 -5.90
CA VAL A 82 8.13 -1.14 -6.52
C VAL A 82 8.11 -0.87 -8.02
N ARG A 83 8.37 0.37 -8.43
CA ARG A 83 8.44 0.79 -9.83
C ARG A 83 9.54 0.08 -10.60
N ALA A 84 10.70 -0.18 -9.97
CA ALA A 84 11.79 -0.94 -10.59
C ALA A 84 11.45 -2.44 -10.76
N LEU A 85 10.52 -2.96 -9.96
CA LEU A 85 10.03 -4.34 -10.05
C LEU A 85 8.78 -4.53 -10.92
N ALA A 86 8.37 -3.51 -11.68
CA ALA A 86 7.13 -3.50 -12.48
C ALA A 86 6.88 -4.82 -13.24
N GLN A 87 7.89 -5.37 -13.92
CA GLN A 87 7.76 -6.59 -14.74
C GLN A 87 7.42 -7.86 -13.93
N ILE A 88 7.70 -7.90 -12.62
CA ILE A 88 7.39 -9.04 -11.76
C ILE A 88 6.26 -8.73 -10.76
N LEU A 89 5.67 -7.54 -10.77
CA LEU A 89 4.52 -7.27 -9.91
C LEU A 89 3.31 -8.18 -10.20
N PRO A 90 3.00 -8.59 -11.45
CA PRO A 90 1.82 -9.42 -11.75
C PRO A 90 1.77 -10.81 -11.08
N GLN A 91 2.89 -11.33 -10.56
CA GLN A 91 2.92 -12.59 -9.79
C GLN A 91 2.64 -12.40 -8.30
N LEU A 92 2.70 -11.16 -7.78
CA LEU A 92 2.53 -10.89 -6.36
C LEU A 92 1.12 -11.19 -5.87
N ARG A 93 1.04 -11.64 -4.61
CA ARG A 93 -0.18 -11.82 -3.84
C ARG A 93 -0.40 -10.66 -2.85
N SER A 94 0.68 -10.08 -2.32
CA SER A 94 0.62 -8.91 -1.45
C SER A 94 1.63 -7.85 -1.88
N LEU A 95 1.20 -6.59 -1.91
CA LEU A 95 2.02 -5.44 -2.26
C LEU A 95 1.78 -4.32 -1.24
N ALA A 96 2.86 -3.85 -0.63
CA ALA A 96 2.85 -2.68 0.24
C ALA A 96 3.74 -1.60 -0.35
N VAL A 97 3.10 -0.50 -0.77
CA VAL A 97 3.77 0.67 -1.32
C VAL A 97 3.87 1.73 -0.23
N CYS A 98 5.08 1.92 0.29
CA CYS A 98 5.40 2.97 1.25
C CYS A 98 5.84 4.25 0.53
N ASN A 99 5.61 5.38 1.18
CA ASN A 99 6.11 6.69 0.74
C ASN A 99 5.78 7.00 -0.73
N SER A 100 4.58 6.61 -1.18
CA SER A 100 4.04 7.08 -2.46
C SER A 100 3.62 8.55 -2.32
N ILE A 101 3.60 9.26 -3.44
CA ILE A 101 3.21 10.65 -3.52
C ILE A 101 2.05 10.77 -4.49
N ASN A 102 0.91 11.24 -3.99
CA ASN A 102 -0.28 11.49 -4.80
C ASN A 102 -0.57 10.30 -5.75
N ALA A 103 -0.72 10.51 -7.05
CA ALA A 103 -1.21 9.49 -8.00
C ALA A 103 -0.23 8.36 -8.36
N GLN A 104 0.87 8.20 -7.63
CA GLN A 104 1.89 7.21 -7.94
C GLN A 104 1.39 5.77 -7.95
N VAL A 105 0.59 5.34 -6.96
CA VAL A 105 0.06 3.98 -6.94
C VAL A 105 -0.94 3.75 -8.09
N PRO A 106 -1.94 4.62 -8.31
CA PRO A 106 -2.80 4.54 -9.50
C PRO A 106 -2.02 4.50 -10.82
N TYR A 107 -1.03 5.39 -10.98
CA TYR A 107 -0.14 5.44 -12.14
C TYR A 107 0.59 4.10 -12.36
N LEU A 108 1.15 3.51 -11.30
CA LEU A 108 1.78 2.20 -11.36
C LEU A 108 0.79 1.13 -11.85
N LEU A 109 -0.40 1.08 -11.25
CA LEU A 109 -1.40 0.05 -11.53
C LEU A 109 -2.01 0.13 -12.93
N ARG A 110 -1.99 1.32 -13.55
CA ARG A 110 -2.74 1.58 -14.80
C ARG A 110 -1.87 1.95 -15.99
N SER A 111 -0.70 2.52 -15.78
CA SER A 111 0.19 2.97 -16.86
C SER A 111 1.54 2.25 -16.91
N ILE A 112 1.96 1.61 -15.81
CA ILE A 112 3.24 0.89 -15.77
C ILE A 112 3.04 -0.62 -15.87
N VAL A 113 2.04 -1.16 -15.15
CA VAL A 113 1.72 -2.57 -15.19
C VAL A 113 0.55 -2.80 -16.15
N ASP A 114 0.85 -3.33 -17.33
CA ASP A 114 -0.16 -3.65 -18.34
C ASP A 114 -1.21 -4.61 -17.78
N GLY A 115 -2.47 -4.19 -17.80
CA GLY A 115 -3.59 -4.99 -17.27
C GLY A 115 -3.70 -5.02 -15.74
N GLY A 116 -2.85 -4.29 -15.02
CA GLY A 116 -2.86 -4.23 -13.56
C GLY A 116 -2.34 -5.50 -12.87
N LEU A 117 -2.84 -5.76 -11.66
CA LEU A 117 -2.41 -6.82 -10.76
C LEU A 117 -3.60 -7.72 -10.35
N PRO A 118 -4.17 -8.50 -11.29
CA PRO A 118 -5.38 -9.29 -11.02
C PRO A 118 -5.18 -10.44 -10.02
N LYS A 119 -3.93 -10.84 -9.74
CA LYS A 119 -3.62 -11.88 -8.73
C LYS A 119 -3.42 -11.30 -7.32
N LEU A 120 -3.33 -9.98 -7.20
CA LEU A 120 -3.08 -9.32 -5.92
C LEU A 120 -4.30 -9.48 -5.01
N LYS A 121 -4.05 -9.89 -3.78
CA LYS A 121 -5.04 -10.09 -2.72
C LYS A 121 -4.93 -9.08 -1.60
N SER A 122 -3.77 -8.46 -1.43
CA SER A 122 -3.55 -7.47 -0.37
C SER A 122 -2.74 -6.29 -0.88
N LEU A 123 -3.25 -5.09 -0.62
CA LEU A 123 -2.67 -3.84 -1.07
C LEU A 123 -2.62 -2.87 0.10
N TYR A 124 -1.40 -2.47 0.46
CA TYR A 124 -1.14 -1.43 1.42
C TYR A 124 -0.59 -0.19 0.71
N ILE A 125 -1.22 0.96 0.96
CA ILE A 125 -0.82 2.24 0.40
C ILE A 125 -0.58 3.19 1.56
N ARG A 126 0.68 3.56 1.75
CA ARG A 126 1.04 4.70 2.59
C ARG A 126 1.50 5.85 1.71
N GLN A 127 0.68 6.88 1.70
CA GLN A 127 0.88 8.00 0.80
C GLN A 127 1.12 9.28 1.58
N THR A 128 2.15 10.02 1.19
CA THR A 128 2.31 11.39 1.67
C THR A 128 1.37 12.29 0.88
N ALA A 129 0.38 12.88 1.55
CA ALA A 129 -0.44 13.93 1.01
C ALA A 129 0.42 15.18 0.76
N SER A 130 0.99 15.29 -0.44
CA SER A 130 1.71 16.48 -0.87
C SER A 130 0.91 17.16 -1.96
N SER A 131 0.39 18.35 -1.70
CA SER A 131 -0.13 19.26 -2.73
C SER A 131 0.96 20.23 -3.21
N SER A 132 2.24 19.88 -3.01
CA SER A 132 3.33 20.81 -3.27
C SER A 132 3.57 20.98 -4.77
N THR A 133 3.93 22.19 -5.19
CA THR A 133 4.42 22.47 -6.55
C THR A 133 5.67 21.66 -6.89
N ARG A 134 6.38 21.10 -5.90
CA ARG A 134 7.55 20.24 -6.11
C ARG A 134 7.19 18.89 -6.73
N ASN A 135 5.92 18.48 -6.68
CA ASN A 135 5.48 17.21 -7.25
C ASN A 135 5.55 17.18 -8.79
N VAL A 136 5.69 18.33 -9.47
CA VAL A 136 5.76 18.40 -10.95
C VAL A 136 6.93 17.61 -11.54
N ASN A 137 7.99 17.40 -10.74
CA ASN A 137 9.18 16.64 -11.15
C ASN A 137 9.14 15.19 -10.67
N ILE A 138 8.04 14.74 -10.09
CA ILE A 138 7.89 13.40 -9.54
C ILE A 138 7.03 12.57 -10.50
N GLU A 139 7.64 11.53 -11.07
CA GLU A 139 6.97 10.59 -11.98
C GLU A 139 5.69 10.04 -11.34
N GLY A 140 4.59 10.06 -12.10
CA GLY A 140 3.29 9.55 -11.67
C GLY A 140 2.57 10.40 -10.63
N ALA A 141 3.18 11.41 -10.02
CA ALA A 141 2.56 12.16 -8.94
C ALA A 141 1.39 13.04 -9.42
N LEU A 142 1.39 13.52 -10.66
CA LEU A 142 0.31 14.36 -11.22
C LEU A 142 -0.58 13.60 -12.22
N TRP A 143 -0.44 12.28 -12.29
CA TRP A 143 -1.23 11.43 -13.17
C TRP A 143 -2.69 11.40 -12.73
N TYR A 144 -3.65 11.29 -13.66
CA TYR A 144 -5.03 10.93 -13.32
C TYR A 144 -5.74 10.16 -14.44
N GLU A 145 -6.73 9.39 -14.01
CA GLU A 145 -7.63 8.63 -14.89
C GLU A 145 -9.01 9.28 -14.79
N ALA A 146 -9.61 9.53 -15.95
CA ALA A 146 -11.00 9.93 -16.02
C ALA A 146 -11.91 8.71 -15.82
N GLN A 147 -13.19 8.95 -15.51
CA GLN A 147 -14.15 7.87 -15.26
C GLN A 147 -14.32 6.93 -16.46
N ASP A 148 -14.06 7.38 -17.68
CA ASP A 148 -14.08 6.57 -18.91
C ASP A 148 -12.81 5.71 -19.10
N GLY A 149 -11.78 5.88 -18.26
CA GLY A 149 -10.48 5.20 -18.38
C GLY A 149 -9.45 5.94 -19.22
N THR A 150 -9.75 7.16 -19.68
CA THR A 150 -8.80 7.99 -20.39
C THR A 150 -7.75 8.51 -19.42
N PHE A 151 -6.48 8.43 -19.83
CA PHE A 151 -5.34 8.87 -19.03
C PHE A 151 -4.95 10.30 -19.35
N HIS A 152 -4.56 11.02 -18.31
CA HIS A 152 -4.10 12.40 -18.42
C HIS A 152 -2.86 12.62 -17.55
N ASP A 153 -1.84 13.27 -18.12
CA ASP A 153 -0.75 13.85 -17.32
C ASP A 153 -1.16 15.26 -16.90
N GLY A 154 -1.30 15.47 -15.59
CA GLY A 154 -1.65 16.77 -15.02
C GLY A 154 -0.71 17.90 -15.45
N ARG A 155 0.52 17.59 -15.88
CA ARG A 155 1.52 18.56 -16.37
C ARG A 155 1.06 19.32 -17.63
N GLU A 156 0.30 18.68 -18.51
CA GLU A 156 -0.13 19.29 -19.78
C GLU A 156 -1.24 20.34 -19.57
N GLY A 157 -2.03 20.21 -18.49
CA GLY A 157 -3.13 21.13 -18.16
C GLY A 157 -2.84 22.12 -17.02
N SER A 158 -1.86 21.83 -16.16
CA SER A 158 -1.61 22.59 -14.92
C SER A 158 -0.94 23.96 -15.14
N ILE A 159 -0.32 24.21 -16.31
CA ILE A 159 0.35 25.48 -16.61
C ILE A 159 -0.66 26.65 -16.65
N LYS A 160 -1.95 26.39 -16.91
CA LYS A 160 -2.97 27.44 -17.09
C LYS A 160 -3.91 27.68 -15.90
N ARG A 161 -3.83 26.89 -14.81
CA ARG A 161 -4.77 26.98 -13.67
C ARG A 161 -4.08 27.28 -12.33
N GLN A 162 -3.09 28.17 -12.32
CA GLN A 162 -2.34 28.57 -11.11
C GLN A 162 -3.20 29.18 -9.97
N GLY A 163 -4.48 29.51 -10.19
CA GLY A 163 -5.39 29.99 -9.14
C GLY A 163 -6.51 29.01 -8.72
N GLN A 164 -6.63 27.87 -9.42
CA GLN A 164 -7.71 26.90 -9.24
C GLN A 164 -7.16 25.47 -9.37
N ALA A 165 -6.00 25.22 -8.77
CA ALA A 165 -5.71 23.92 -8.18
C ALA A 165 -6.73 23.68 -7.05
N SER A 166 -7.99 23.55 -7.44
CA SER A 166 -9.06 22.98 -6.66
C SER A 166 -8.46 21.76 -5.99
N LYS A 167 -8.69 21.65 -4.68
CA LYS A 167 -8.35 20.49 -3.86
C LYS A 167 -8.95 19.27 -4.54
N ARG A 168 -8.25 18.71 -5.52
CA ARG A 168 -8.59 17.44 -6.12
C ARG A 168 -8.41 16.47 -4.98
N ASP A 169 -9.54 16.01 -4.48
CA ASP A 169 -9.55 15.01 -3.43
C ASP A 169 -8.96 13.76 -4.05
N PHE A 170 -7.73 13.48 -3.63
CA PHE A 170 -6.90 12.43 -4.19
C PHE A 170 -7.75 11.17 -4.35
N LEU A 171 -8.32 10.68 -3.25
CA LEU A 171 -8.95 9.37 -3.28
C LEU A 171 -10.13 9.31 -4.26
N LYS A 172 -10.95 10.37 -4.30
CA LYS A 172 -12.12 10.45 -5.18
C LYS A 172 -11.76 10.30 -6.65
N GLU A 173 -10.59 10.79 -7.06
CA GLU A 173 -10.12 10.69 -8.44
C GLU A 173 -9.40 9.38 -8.76
N TYR A 174 -9.09 8.52 -7.78
CA TYR A 174 -8.26 7.32 -8.03
C TYR A 174 -8.84 5.99 -7.55
N VAL A 175 -9.93 5.97 -6.79
CA VAL A 175 -10.51 4.68 -6.36
C VAL A 175 -10.88 3.82 -7.56
N HIS A 176 -11.41 4.40 -8.64
CA HIS A 176 -11.71 3.64 -9.85
C HIS A 176 -10.45 3.03 -10.50
N SER A 177 -9.30 3.72 -10.45
CA SER A 177 -8.01 3.20 -10.90
C SER A 177 -7.57 2.00 -10.07
N ILE A 178 -7.74 2.07 -8.74
CA ILE A 178 -7.46 0.94 -7.84
C ILE A 178 -8.40 -0.22 -8.16
N VAL A 179 -9.71 0.04 -8.27
CA VAL A 179 -10.71 -0.99 -8.59
C VAL A 179 -10.41 -1.72 -9.91
N ARG A 180 -9.99 -0.99 -10.94
CA ARG A 180 -9.59 -1.58 -12.23
C ARG A 180 -8.24 -2.28 -12.17
N GLY A 181 -7.30 -1.75 -11.39
CA GLY A 181 -5.94 -2.25 -11.27
C GLY A 181 -5.83 -3.51 -10.42
N VAL A 182 -6.63 -3.64 -9.36
CA VAL A 182 -6.58 -4.77 -8.40
C VAL A 182 -7.99 -5.31 -8.10
N PRO A 183 -8.71 -5.84 -9.11
CA PRO A 183 -10.13 -6.18 -8.97
C PRO A 183 -10.41 -7.32 -7.98
N ASN A 184 -9.41 -8.14 -7.65
CA ASN A 184 -9.57 -9.33 -6.80
C ASN A 184 -9.04 -9.17 -5.38
N ILE A 185 -8.87 -7.92 -4.94
CA ILE A 185 -8.33 -7.60 -3.62
C ILE A 185 -9.24 -8.11 -2.50
N GLU A 186 -8.63 -8.63 -1.45
CA GLU A 186 -9.28 -9.11 -0.22
C GLU A 186 -8.95 -8.19 0.97
N GLU A 187 -7.79 -7.54 0.95
CA GLU A 187 -7.34 -6.57 1.94
C GLU A 187 -6.89 -5.26 1.31
N LEU A 188 -7.41 -4.14 1.80
CA LEU A 188 -7.03 -2.82 1.34
C LEU A 188 -6.71 -1.91 2.52
N CYS A 189 -5.48 -1.41 2.56
CA CYS A 189 -5.02 -0.48 3.58
C CYS A 189 -4.65 0.88 3.00
N PHE A 190 -5.18 1.93 3.62
CA PHE A 190 -4.89 3.32 3.29
C PHE A 190 -4.37 4.05 4.53
N ILE A 191 -3.14 4.55 4.47
CA ILE A 191 -2.53 5.35 5.54
C ILE A 191 -2.32 6.79 5.08
N SER A 192 -2.64 7.73 5.98
CA SER A 192 -2.55 9.19 5.81
C SER A 192 -3.60 9.87 4.91
N LEU A 193 -4.42 9.14 4.16
CA LEU A 193 -5.66 9.57 3.48
C LEU A 193 -6.40 8.31 3.05
N PRO A 194 -7.74 8.29 2.98
CA PRO A 194 -8.70 9.37 3.20
C PRO A 194 -9.25 9.42 4.65
N SER A 195 -10.11 10.39 4.99
CA SER A 195 -10.88 10.29 6.24
C SER A 195 -12.00 9.25 6.12
N LEU A 196 -12.55 8.81 7.26
CA LEU A 196 -13.71 7.91 7.29
C LEU A 196 -14.92 8.47 6.54
N THR A 197 -15.18 9.77 6.68
CA THR A 197 -16.29 10.43 6.00
C THR A 197 -16.13 10.41 4.49
N ASP A 198 -14.90 10.62 4.00
CA ASP A 198 -14.60 10.57 2.57
C ASP A 198 -14.80 9.14 2.02
N LEU A 199 -14.39 8.11 2.78
CA LEU A 199 -14.63 6.71 2.40
C LEU A 199 -16.11 6.40 2.24
N ILE A 200 -16.93 6.84 3.19
CA ILE A 200 -18.39 6.67 3.11
C ILE A 200 -18.92 7.37 1.86
N GLY A 201 -18.49 8.61 1.62
CA GLY A 201 -18.90 9.42 0.47
C GLY A 201 -18.50 8.82 -0.89
N MET A 202 -17.48 7.96 -0.91
CA MET A 202 -16.96 7.29 -2.11
C MET A 202 -17.27 5.80 -2.16
N SER A 203 -18.10 5.31 -1.25
CA SER A 203 -18.36 3.88 -1.08
C SER A 203 -18.87 3.19 -2.35
N SER A 204 -19.65 3.89 -3.19
CA SER A 204 -20.12 3.40 -4.49
C SER A 204 -18.98 3.10 -5.47
N ASP A 205 -17.86 3.82 -5.37
CA ASP A 205 -16.71 3.68 -6.27
C ASP A 205 -15.94 2.38 -6.01
N PHE A 206 -16.11 1.78 -4.83
CA PHE A 206 -15.55 0.47 -4.48
C PHE A 206 -16.37 -0.71 -5.01
N SER A 207 -17.46 -0.48 -5.75
CA SER A 207 -18.37 -1.54 -6.20
C SER A 207 -17.76 -2.63 -7.07
N GLY A 208 -16.60 -2.39 -7.68
CA GLY A 208 -15.86 -3.43 -8.39
C GLY A 208 -15.03 -4.36 -7.48
N LEU A 209 -14.82 -4.02 -6.21
CA LEU A 209 -14.03 -4.80 -5.25
C LEU A 209 -14.85 -5.88 -4.54
N LYS A 210 -15.45 -6.78 -5.31
CA LYS A 210 -16.39 -7.80 -4.81
C LYS A 210 -15.80 -8.77 -3.79
N ASN A 211 -14.46 -8.88 -3.74
CA ASN A 211 -13.74 -9.77 -2.84
C ASN A 211 -13.18 -9.07 -1.62
N LEU A 212 -13.37 -7.74 -1.47
CA LEU A 212 -12.80 -7.00 -0.36
C LEU A 212 -13.45 -7.42 0.96
N LYS A 213 -12.64 -8.00 1.85
CA LYS A 213 -13.05 -8.51 3.16
C LYS A 213 -12.60 -7.61 4.30
N ARG A 214 -11.40 -7.04 4.21
CA ARG A 214 -10.80 -6.27 5.29
C ARG A 214 -10.30 -4.93 4.78
N MET A 215 -10.75 -3.86 5.44
CA MET A 215 -10.27 -2.52 5.17
C MET A 215 -9.48 -2.00 6.38
N TYR A 216 -8.36 -1.35 6.12
CA TYR A 216 -7.50 -0.79 7.16
C TYR A 216 -7.33 0.70 6.89
N ILE A 217 -7.62 1.51 7.89
CA ILE A 217 -7.69 2.96 7.76
C ILE A 217 -7.05 3.61 8.98
N GLU A 218 -6.61 4.85 8.84
CA GLU A 218 -6.11 5.63 9.97
C GLU A 218 -7.22 6.58 10.46
N VAL A 219 -7.79 6.29 11.64
CA VAL A 219 -8.71 7.21 12.32
C VAL A 219 -7.90 8.11 13.23
N ALA A 220 -8.06 9.43 13.07
CA ALA A 220 -7.27 10.44 13.76
C ALA A 220 -7.19 10.20 15.28
N ALA A 221 -5.97 10.23 15.82
CA ALA A 221 -5.68 10.01 17.24
C ALA A 221 -6.18 11.13 18.18
N ALA A 222 -6.76 12.21 17.63
CA ALA A 222 -7.27 13.33 18.42
C ALA A 222 -8.55 12.99 19.23
N TYR A 223 -9.20 11.85 18.95
CA TYR A 223 -10.38 11.39 19.65
C TYR A 223 -10.01 10.45 20.80
N GLU A 224 -10.76 10.53 21.90
CA GLU A 224 -10.74 9.52 22.94
C GLU A 224 -11.14 8.14 22.40
N ASP A 225 -10.61 7.07 22.99
CA ASP A 225 -10.79 5.68 22.51
C ASP A 225 -12.26 5.31 22.30
N GLU A 226 -13.14 5.65 23.24
CA GLU A 226 -14.56 5.32 23.15
C GLU A 226 -15.25 6.05 21.98
N VAL A 227 -14.89 7.32 21.76
CA VAL A 227 -15.42 8.12 20.65
C VAL A 227 -14.90 7.58 19.32
N ARG A 228 -13.61 7.24 19.27
CA ARG A 228 -12.94 6.65 18.10
C ARG A 228 -13.55 5.31 17.71
N ASP A 229 -13.79 4.43 18.67
CA ASP A 229 -14.40 3.12 18.45
C ASP A 229 -15.87 3.26 17.98
N LYS A 230 -16.65 4.20 18.54
CA LYS A 230 -18.02 4.51 18.05
C LYS A 230 -18.03 5.04 16.62
N ILE A 231 -17.12 5.95 16.29
CA ILE A 231 -16.98 6.49 14.92
C ILE A 231 -16.64 5.37 13.94
N LEU A 232 -15.66 4.53 14.30
CA LEU A 232 -15.26 3.38 13.49
C LEU A 232 -16.43 2.40 13.30
N ALA A 233 -17.14 2.03 14.37
CA ALA A 233 -18.26 1.10 14.30
C ALA A 233 -19.37 1.58 13.36
N ASN A 234 -19.82 2.83 13.55
CA ASN A 234 -20.87 3.44 12.72
C ASN A 234 -20.46 3.51 11.25
N ALA A 235 -19.23 3.96 10.98
CA ALA A 235 -18.74 4.05 9.61
C ALA A 235 -18.62 2.68 8.94
N SER A 236 -18.18 1.67 9.69
CA SER A 236 -18.05 0.30 9.20
C SER A 236 -19.40 -0.29 8.79
N LEU A 237 -20.44 -0.07 9.60
CA LEU A 237 -21.80 -0.50 9.28
C LEU A 237 -22.30 0.17 7.99
N VAL A 238 -22.13 1.50 7.88
CA VAL A 238 -22.55 2.26 6.70
C VAL A 238 -21.82 1.79 5.44
N LEU A 239 -20.51 1.52 5.51
CA LEU A 239 -19.73 0.97 4.40
C LEU A 239 -20.22 -0.42 3.99
N ALA A 240 -20.47 -1.30 4.95
CA ALA A 240 -20.90 -2.67 4.69
C ALA A 240 -22.30 -2.75 4.06
N GLN A 241 -23.17 -1.77 4.33
CA GLN A 241 -24.52 -1.67 3.76
C GLN A 241 -24.51 -1.24 2.29
N GLN A 242 -23.37 -0.82 1.76
CA GLN A 242 -23.24 -0.43 0.35
C GLN A 242 -23.15 -1.68 -0.52
N SER A 243 -23.92 -1.70 -1.61
CA SER A 243 -24.05 -2.85 -2.51
C SER A 243 -22.70 -3.34 -3.08
N GLY A 244 -21.72 -2.45 -3.15
CA GLY A 244 -20.36 -2.74 -3.61
C GLY A 244 -19.47 -3.52 -2.64
N LEU A 245 -19.81 -3.53 -1.36
CA LEU A 245 -18.96 -4.03 -0.27
C LEU A 245 -19.66 -5.14 0.53
N ALA A 246 -20.48 -5.96 -0.14
CA ALA A 246 -21.20 -7.06 0.48
C ALA A 246 -20.29 -8.13 1.12
N SER A 247 -19.02 -8.21 0.71
CA SER A 247 -18.03 -9.14 1.27
C SER A 247 -17.23 -8.55 2.43
N LEU A 248 -17.43 -7.28 2.79
CA LEU A 248 -16.68 -6.64 3.87
C LEU A 248 -17.04 -7.30 5.21
N GLU A 249 -16.01 -7.80 5.89
CA GLU A 249 -16.07 -8.53 7.16
C GLU A 249 -15.58 -7.65 8.32
N SER A 250 -14.59 -6.77 8.09
CA SER A 250 -14.12 -5.85 9.12
C SER A 250 -13.47 -4.57 8.60
N VAL A 251 -13.48 -3.54 9.44
CA VAL A 251 -12.67 -2.32 9.28
C VAL A 251 -11.79 -2.14 10.51
N THR A 252 -10.49 -1.97 10.28
CA THR A 252 -9.49 -1.85 11.34
C THR A 252 -8.93 -0.44 11.37
N ASN A 253 -8.90 0.17 12.55
CA ASN A 253 -8.20 1.43 12.77
C ASN A 253 -6.70 1.16 12.98
N PHE A 254 -5.93 1.36 11.92
CA PHE A 254 -4.50 1.09 11.82
C PHE A 254 -3.70 2.29 12.34
N THR A 255 -3.65 2.43 13.67
CA THR A 255 -2.83 3.44 14.36
C THR A 255 -1.49 2.85 14.79
N PRO A 256 -0.56 3.65 15.34
CA PRO A 256 0.65 3.11 15.96
C PRO A 256 0.41 2.27 17.23
N GLU A 257 -0.81 2.29 17.78
CA GLU A 257 -1.16 1.62 19.04
C GLU A 257 -1.59 0.17 18.77
N PHE A 258 -0.84 -0.80 19.28
CA PHE A 258 -1.16 -2.21 19.18
C PHE A 258 -1.68 -2.75 20.53
N PRO A 259 -2.75 -3.57 20.57
CA PRO A 259 -3.54 -4.08 19.44
C PRO A 259 -4.49 -3.04 18.83
N PHE A 260 -4.78 -3.18 17.53
CA PHE A 260 -5.63 -2.25 16.80
C PHE A 260 -7.11 -2.42 17.16
N SER A 261 -7.89 -1.33 17.16
CA SER A 261 -9.35 -1.41 17.22
C SER A 261 -9.89 -1.99 15.91
N VAL A 262 -10.73 -3.02 16.00
CA VAL A 262 -11.36 -3.68 14.85
C VAL A 262 -12.87 -3.61 15.00
N ALA A 263 -13.55 -3.06 14.01
CA ALA A 263 -14.99 -3.14 13.86
C ALA A 263 -15.35 -4.37 13.02
N LYS A 264 -15.84 -5.43 13.67
CA LYS A 264 -16.28 -6.67 13.01
C LYS A 264 -17.74 -6.54 12.60
N ILE A 265 -18.02 -6.72 11.32
CA ILE A 265 -19.36 -6.62 10.75
C ILE A 265 -20.08 -7.95 10.92
N GLN A 266 -21.19 -7.94 11.65
CA GLN A 266 -22.08 -9.08 11.76
C GLN A 266 -23.22 -8.94 10.77
N ARG A 267 -23.63 -10.10 10.22
CA ARG A 267 -24.69 -10.18 9.23
C ARG A 267 -25.84 -11.02 9.77
N ASP A 268 -27.05 -10.65 9.42
CA ASP A 268 -28.25 -11.41 9.73
C ASP A 268 -28.31 -12.74 8.94
N ARG A 269 -29.44 -13.45 9.07
CA ARG A 269 -29.65 -14.74 8.39
C ARG A 269 -29.73 -14.61 6.86
N ASP A 270 -30.05 -13.42 6.36
CA ASP A 270 -30.18 -13.12 4.95
C ASP A 270 -28.87 -12.54 4.36
N GLY A 271 -27.85 -12.34 5.20
CA GLY A 271 -26.53 -11.85 4.81
C GLY A 271 -26.41 -10.32 4.81
N TYR A 272 -27.41 -9.59 5.29
CA TYR A 272 -27.36 -8.14 5.39
C TYR A 272 -26.60 -7.70 6.64
N PRO A 273 -25.76 -6.64 6.58
CA PRO A 273 -25.10 -6.10 7.76
C PRO A 273 -26.14 -5.54 8.75
N ASP A 274 -26.12 -6.04 9.97
CA ASP A 274 -27.09 -5.68 11.03
C ASP A 274 -26.38 -5.01 12.22
N GLU A 275 -25.28 -5.60 12.68
CA GLU A 275 -24.55 -5.15 13.86
C GLU A 275 -23.05 -5.04 13.59
N VAL A 276 -22.37 -4.17 14.34
CA VAL A 276 -20.91 -4.11 14.39
C VAL A 276 -20.44 -4.33 15.82
N VAL A 277 -19.56 -5.31 16.01
CA VAL A 277 -18.94 -5.61 17.30
C VAL A 277 -17.50 -5.13 17.29
N MET A 278 -17.16 -4.32 18.30
CA MET A 278 -15.80 -3.87 18.52
C MET A 278 -14.94 -4.97 19.13
N ASP A 279 -13.75 -5.13 18.58
CA ASP A 279 -12.74 -6.11 19.02
C ASP A 279 -11.35 -5.49 18.96
N ARG A 280 -10.35 -6.24 19.43
CA ARG A 280 -8.93 -5.91 19.33
C ARG A 280 -8.23 -6.95 18.48
N GLY A 281 -7.44 -6.51 17.51
CA GLY A 281 -6.85 -7.41 16.52
C GLY A 281 -5.48 -7.00 16.01
N GLY A 282 -4.96 -7.84 15.12
CA GLY A 282 -3.75 -7.58 14.37
C GLY A 282 -3.98 -6.63 13.19
N GLY A 283 -2.89 -6.36 12.48
CA GLY A 283 -2.89 -5.69 11.19
C GLY A 283 -3.25 -6.63 10.05
N MET A 284 -2.70 -6.36 8.86
CA MET A 284 -2.97 -7.12 7.64
C MET A 284 -2.57 -8.59 7.77
N GLU A 285 -3.40 -9.50 7.26
CA GLU A 285 -3.19 -10.94 7.37
C GLU A 285 -2.39 -11.50 6.19
N ILE A 286 -2.67 -11.02 4.97
CA ILE A 286 -2.08 -11.59 3.75
C ILE A 286 -0.68 -11.02 3.51
N GLY A 287 0.32 -11.90 3.48
CA GLY A 287 1.74 -11.55 3.47
C GLY A 287 2.40 -11.49 4.84
N ASN A 288 1.63 -11.70 5.90
CA ASN A 288 2.14 -11.82 7.27
C ASN A 288 1.81 -13.18 7.90
N GLU A 289 1.50 -14.20 7.10
CA GLU A 289 1.07 -15.52 7.57
C GLU A 289 2.12 -16.19 8.48
N ASP A 290 3.41 -15.91 8.24
CA ASP A 290 4.54 -16.45 8.99
C ASP A 290 5.04 -15.51 10.12
N VAL A 291 4.33 -14.40 10.37
CA VAL A 291 4.74 -13.38 11.34
C VAL A 291 3.96 -13.57 12.65
N ALA A 292 4.61 -14.19 13.65
CA ALA A 292 4.00 -14.47 14.95
C ALA A 292 3.54 -13.21 15.71
N PHE A 293 4.26 -12.10 15.54
CA PHE A 293 3.93 -10.79 16.11
C PHE A 293 4.06 -9.76 15.01
N LEU A 294 2.94 -9.19 14.58
CA LEU A 294 2.95 -8.07 13.64
C LEU A 294 3.72 -6.94 14.29
N TYR A 295 4.96 -6.73 13.84
CA TYR A 295 5.73 -5.57 14.22
C TYR A 295 4.90 -4.35 13.84
N ALA A 296 4.55 -3.52 14.83
CA ALA A 296 4.09 -2.17 14.57
C ALA A 296 5.16 -1.53 13.68
N ASP A 297 4.81 -1.31 12.41
CA ASP A 297 5.71 -0.88 11.35
C ASP A 297 6.61 0.23 11.91
N PRO A 298 7.94 0.06 12.01
CA PRO A 298 8.81 1.08 12.57
C PRO A 298 8.67 2.40 11.79
N ASP A 299 8.30 2.32 10.52
CA ASP A 299 8.00 3.48 9.69
C ASP A 299 6.72 4.22 10.12
N MET A 300 5.77 3.61 10.83
CA MET A 300 4.65 4.36 11.44
C MET A 300 5.15 5.46 12.38
N ARG A 301 6.36 5.31 12.96
CA ARG A 301 6.96 6.32 13.84
C ARG A 301 7.81 7.37 13.10
N CYS A 302 8.30 7.07 11.89
CA CYS A 302 9.29 7.89 11.18
C CYS A 302 8.73 9.05 10.33
N CYS A 303 7.44 9.38 10.42
CA CYS A 303 6.82 10.43 9.60
C CYS A 303 6.45 11.72 10.36
N VAL A 304 7.10 11.98 11.50
CA VAL A 304 6.90 13.23 12.28
C VAL A 304 8.10 14.21 12.13
N GLU A 305 8.96 14.03 11.12
CA GLU A 305 10.08 14.96 10.85
C GLU A 305 9.82 15.89 9.66
#